data_AF-A0A969LNG8-F1
#
_entry.id   AF-A0A969LNG8-F1
#
_cell.length_a   1.000
_cell.length_b   1.000
_cell.length_c   1.000
_cell.angle_alpha   90.00
_cell.angle_beta   90.00
_cell.angle_gamma   90.00
#
_symmetry.space_group_name_H-M   'P 1'
#
loop_
_entity.id
_entity.type
_entity.pdbx_description
1 polymer ?
#
loop_
_entity_poly.entity_id
_entity_poly.type
_entity_poly.pdbx_seq_one_letter_code
_entity_poly.pdbx_strand_id
1 'polypeptide(L)' 'AGDIDAYFDDNPDAAGKISSRWGGYIDNVDQFDPYFFGISPKEAAYMDPQQRLLLEVAWEALDDGPERRPLTVCQLHV' A
#
# COMPACT_ATOMS: atom_id res chain seq x y z
N ALA A 1 6.28 -11.30 -0.81
CA ALA A 1 6.78 -11.18 -2.19
C ALA A 1 6.31 -12.39 -2.99
N GLY A 2 5.67 -12.18 -4.13
CA GLY A 2 5.17 -13.27 -4.99
C GLY A 2 6.30 -14.01 -5.70
N ASP A 3 5.99 -15.19 -6.23
CA ASP A 3 6.90 -15.96 -7.07
C ASP A 3 7.09 -15.25 -8.41
N ILE A 4 8.18 -14.50 -8.54
CA ILE A 4 8.47 -13.70 -9.73
C ILE A 4 8.96 -14.57 -10.90
N ASP A 5 9.53 -15.75 -10.61
CA ASP A 5 10.07 -16.66 -11.60
C ASP A 5 8.94 -17.24 -12.48
N ALA A 6 7.74 -17.37 -11.92
CA ALA A 6 6.54 -17.75 -12.67
C ALA A 6 6.14 -16.72 -13.74
N TYR A 7 6.49 -15.45 -13.55
CA TYR A 7 6.08 -14.34 -14.43
C TYR A 7 7.21 -13.76 -15.27
N PHE A 8 8.47 -14.07 -14.98
CA PHE A 8 9.61 -13.51 -15.70
C PHE A 8 9.86 -14.20 -17.07
N ASP A 9 10.25 -13.41 -18.07
CA ASP A 9 10.81 -13.87 -19.36
C ASP A 9 11.80 -12.82 -19.90
N ASP A 10 12.92 -13.25 -20.49
CA ASP A 10 13.92 -12.35 -21.08
C ASP A 10 13.42 -11.74 -22.42
N ASN A 11 12.40 -12.34 -23.05
CA ASN A 11 11.75 -11.79 -24.23
C ASN A 11 10.67 -10.76 -23.85
N PRO A 12 10.84 -9.47 -24.17
CA PRO A 12 9.87 -8.43 -23.82
C PRO A 12 8.51 -8.58 -24.51
N ASP A 13 8.44 -9.34 -25.62
CA ASP A 13 7.21 -9.59 -26.37
C ASP A 13 6.48 -10.86 -25.92
N ALA A 14 7.00 -11.58 -24.91
CA ALA A 14 6.35 -12.76 -24.38
C ALA A 14 5.02 -12.41 -23.67
N ALA A 15 3.90 -12.92 -24.19
CA ALA A 15 2.58 -12.60 -23.69
C ALA A 15 2.38 -13.09 -22.23
N GLY A 16 1.90 -12.20 -21.36
CA GLY A 16 1.64 -12.52 -19.95
C GLY A 16 2.88 -12.63 -19.07
N LYS A 17 4.04 -12.19 -19.56
CA LYS A 17 5.32 -12.19 -18.85
C LYS A 17 5.82 -10.78 -18.58
N ILE A 18 6.72 -10.65 -17.61
CA ILE A 18 7.41 -9.40 -17.26
C ILE A 18 8.91 -9.56 -17.57
N SER A 19 9.52 -8.52 -18.13
CA SER A 19 10.96 -8.49 -18.41
C SER A 19 11.79 -7.87 -17.27
N SER A 20 11.14 -7.46 -16.18
CA SER A 20 11.77 -6.89 -15.00
C SER A 20 11.70 -7.86 -13.83
N ARG A 21 12.86 -8.18 -13.23
CA ARG A 21 12.96 -8.98 -11.99
C ARG A 21 12.86 -8.16 -10.71
N TRP A 22 12.77 -6.84 -10.84
CA TRP A 22 12.82 -5.92 -9.71
C TRP A 22 11.50 -5.14 -9.61
N GLY A 23 11.01 -4.99 -8.38
CA GLY A 23 9.82 -4.21 -8.07
C GLY A 23 9.97 -3.55 -6.69
N GLY A 24 9.38 -2.37 -6.52
CA GLY A 24 9.21 -1.73 -5.23
C GLY A 24 7.86 -2.12 -4.64
N TYR A 25 7.85 -2.60 -3.40
CA TYR A 25 6.65 -3.00 -2.69
C TYR A 25 6.50 -2.16 -1.43
N ILE A 26 5.26 -1.83 -1.10
CA ILE A 26 4.92 -1.15 0.16
C ILE A 26 4.51 -2.24 1.15
N ASP A 27 5.16 -2.27 2.32
CA ASP A 27 4.80 -3.18 3.39
C ASP A 27 3.46 -2.76 4.02
N ASN A 28 2.70 -3.72 4.55
CA ASN A 28 1.50 -3.44 5.35
C ASN A 28 0.41 -2.64 4.61
N VAL A 29 0.33 -2.72 3.28
CA VAL A 29 -0.67 -2.02 2.45
C VAL A 29 -2.12 -2.41 2.77
N ASP A 30 -2.30 -3.51 3.50
CA ASP A 30 -3.59 -3.99 3.99
C ASP A 30 -4.04 -3.31 5.28
N GLN A 31 -3.15 -2.59 5.97
CA GLN A 31 -3.45 -1.93 7.24
C GLN A 31 -3.98 -0.50 6.99
N PHE A 32 -4.99 -0.10 7.77
CA PHE A 32 -5.69 1.18 7.64
C PHE A 32 -6.49 1.44 8.91
N ASP A 33 -6.59 2.68 9.39
CA ASP A 33 -7.48 3.06 10.51
C ASP A 33 -8.83 3.57 9.98
N PRO A 34 -9.85 2.71 9.83
CA PRO A 34 -11.14 3.13 9.27
C PRO A 34 -11.91 4.07 10.20
N TYR A 35 -11.71 3.95 11.52
CA TYR A 35 -12.45 4.75 12.49
C TYR A 35 -11.98 6.21 12.48
N PHE A 36 -10.69 6.45 12.28
CA PHE A 36 -10.14 7.79 12.11
C PHE A 36 -10.81 8.56 10.95
N PHE A 37 -11.06 7.88 9.83
CA PHE A 37 -11.73 8.47 8.66
C PHE A 37 -13.27 8.39 8.70
N GLY A 38 -13.86 7.87 9.79
CA GLY A 38 -15.31 7.71 9.90
C GLY A 38 -15.92 6.66 8.96
N ILE A 39 -15.11 5.69 8.54
CA ILE A 39 -15.49 4.60 7.63
C ILE A 39 -15.75 3.34 8.46
N SER A 40 -16.76 2.53 8.11
CA SER A 40 -16.97 1.27 8.84
C SER A 40 -15.88 0.24 8.48
N PRO A 41 -15.47 -0.65 9.41
CA PRO A 41 -14.49 -1.71 9.09
C PRO A 41 -14.92 -2.59 7.91
N LYS A 42 -16.23 -2.79 7.75
CA LYS A 42 -16.79 -3.55 6.65
C LYS A 42 -16.56 -2.85 5.32
N GLU A 43 -16.81 -1.54 5.24
CA GLU A 43 -16.55 -0.76 4.02
C GLU A 43 -15.06 -0.69 3.72
N ALA A 44 -14.23 -0.45 4.74
CA ALA A 44 -12.78 -0.40 4.59
C ALA A 44 -12.17 -1.70 4.06
N ALA A 45 -12.72 -2.86 4.42
CA ALA A 45 -12.28 -4.16 3.89
C ALA A 45 -12.55 -4.31 2.38
N TYR A 46 -13.50 -3.56 1.82
CA TYR A 46 -13.80 -3.54 0.38
C TYR A 46 -13.15 -2.35 -0.36
N MET A 47 -12.50 -1.43 0.36
CA MET A 47 -11.80 -0.32 -0.26
C MET A 47 -10.53 -0.78 -0.95
N ASP A 48 -10.26 -0.19 -2.12
CA ASP A 48 -9.00 -0.38 -2.82
C ASP A 48 -7.82 0.06 -1.92
N PRO A 49 -6.75 -0.74 -1.78
CA PRO A 49 -5.63 -0.39 -0.92
C PRO A 49 -4.97 0.95 -1.27
N GLN A 50 -4.98 1.37 -2.54
CA GLN A 50 -4.43 2.66 -2.95
C GLN A 50 -5.31 3.83 -2.48
N GLN A 51 -6.63 3.64 -2.41
CA GLN A 51 -7.54 4.64 -1.87
C GLN A 51 -7.32 4.83 -0.37
N ARG A 52 -7.11 3.73 0.36
CA ARG A 52 -6.77 3.77 1.79
C ARG A 52 -5.44 4.49 2.02
N LEU A 53 -4.42 4.14 1.23
CA LEU A 53 -3.11 4.81 1.28
C LEU A 53 -3.21 6.30 0.95
N LEU A 54 -4.03 6.67 -0.05
CA LEU A 54 -4.25 8.06 -0.44
C LEU A 54 -4.85 8.89 0.70
N LEU A 55 -5.82 8.34 1.45
CA LEU A 55 -6.43 9.04 2.58
C LEU A 55 -5.43 9.32 3.70
N GLU A 56 -4.59 8.34 4.02
CA GLU A 56 -3.53 8.49 5.03
C GLU A 56 -2.48 9.51 4.60
N VAL A 57 -1.94 9.39 3.38
CA VAL A 57 -0.92 10.32 2.86
C VAL A 57 -1.47 11.73 2.70
N ALA A 58 -2.73 11.88 2.26
CA ALA A 58 -3.38 13.18 2.16
C ALA A 58 -3.55 13.83 3.53
N TRP A 59 -3.90 13.05 4.56
CA TRP A 59 -3.94 13.54 5.92
C TRP A 59 -2.55 13.95 6.43
N GLU A 60 -1.53 13.09 6.28
CA GLU A 60 -0.15 13.39 6.67
C GLU A 60 0.37 14.67 6.00
N ALA A 61 0.06 14.89 4.72
CA ALA A 61 0.45 16.10 4.00
C ALA A 61 -0.26 17.37 4.49
N LEU A 62 -1.48 17.24 5.02
CA LEU A 62 -2.25 18.35 5.58
C LEU A 62 -1.89 18.65 7.04
N ASP A 63 -1.40 17.66 7.80
CA ASP A 63 -1.05 17.79 9.22
C ASP A 63 0.30 18.51 9.44
N ASP A 64 1.09 18.73 8.38
CA ASP A 64 2.36 19.48 8.22
C ASP A 64 3.05 20.02 9.50
N GLY A 65 3.41 19.10 10.41
CA GLY A 65 4.25 19.35 11.57
C GLY A 65 5.61 18.63 11.41
N PRO A 66 6.77 19.31 11.53
CA PRO A 66 8.10 18.72 11.32
C PRO A 66 8.51 17.63 12.34
N GLU A 67 7.64 17.31 13.31
CA GLU A 67 7.89 16.32 14.36
C GLU A 67 7.14 15.01 14.05
N ARG A 68 7.81 14.21 13.23
CA ARG A 68 7.37 12.93 12.68
C ARG A 68 6.89 11.90 13.72
N ARG A 69 5.67 11.40 13.51
CA ARG A 69 5.35 9.97 13.69
C ARG A 69 4.65 9.49 12.41
N PRO A 70 5.29 8.68 11.56
CA PRO A 70 4.64 8.17 10.36
C PRO A 70 3.47 7.27 10.78
N LEU A 71 2.25 7.64 10.39
CA LEU A 71 1.08 6.75 10.47
C LEU A 71 1.15 5.70 9.35
N THR A 72 1.88 6.02 8.29
CA THR A 72 2.11 5.25 7.06
C THR A 72 2.66 3.83 7.21
N VAL A 73 3.10 3.40 8.40
CA VAL A 73 3.50 2.00 8.63
C VAL A 73 3.07 1.56 10.01
N CYS A 74 1.77 1.58 10.30
CA CYS A 74 1.13 0.86 11.40
C CYS A 74 2.03 0.51 12.59
N GLN A 75 2.49 1.55 13.28
CA GLN A 75 3.09 1.41 14.59
C GLN A 75 2.05 1.85 15.61
N LEU A 76 1.24 0.89 16.04
CA LEU A 76 1.24 0.49 17.45
C LEU A 76 0.65 -0.91 17.57
N HIS A 77 1.53 -1.89 17.78
CA HIS A 77 1.18 -3.00 18.66
C HIS A 77 0.80 -2.38 20.02
N VAL A 78 -0.43 -2.61 20.46
CA VAL A 78 -0.68 -2.75 21.91
C VAL A 78 -0.30 -4.18 22.30
#